data_AF-A0A2S7BUZ1-F1
#
_entry.id   AF-A0A2S7BUZ1-F1
#
_cell.length_a   1.000
_cell.length_b   1.000
_cell.length_c   1.000
_cell.angle_alpha   90.00
_cell.angle_beta   90.00
_cell.angle_gamma   90.00
#
_symmetry.space_group_name_H-M   'P 1'
#
loop_
_entity.id
_entity.type
_entity.pdbx_description
1 polymer ?
#
loop_
_entity_poly.entity_id
_entity_poly.type
_entity_poly.pdbx_seq_one_letter_code
_entity_poly.pdbx_strand_id
1 'polypeptide(L)'
;MGQHYFDRPSQLYAQPGQRPVGIGEHRNQAGQLQPTADYPNYYGTWAVEQILQAEDKANVLYQGARPKVTIDMAALGLKERLIENEGLDRGPNKTPFPYHDSSSTPPTLHHFDHTQDGSVSPAQDHTYVPVVPSAPAATGPRGPDDPAHPDHTMLEQIRNGVRKIDEGVGKPYDEMSERVSRSLLAVCKDNRDAYPGAGDRSLADNALSRVDHVVMGKTGNVFAVEGRLDDPAHKRVHVDIDQAIRTPVEQSDQKLLAANQTIAQERAVAQQQELARGISEPSQGVHTR
;
A
#
# COMPACT_ATOMS: atom_id res chain seq x y z
N MET A 1 -10.79 14.04 31.94
CA MET A 1 -11.15 13.85 30.52
C MET A 1 -9.88 13.91 29.71
N GLY A 2 -9.66 12.92 28.86
CA GLY A 2 -8.39 12.64 28.19
C GLY A 2 -8.12 11.14 28.20
N GLN A 3 -9.11 10.36 27.77
CA GLN A 3 -9.02 8.90 27.68
C GLN A 3 -8.82 8.57 26.20
N HIS A 4 -7.96 7.59 25.93
CA HIS A 4 -7.79 6.90 24.62
C HIS A 4 -6.74 7.42 23.63
N TYR A 5 -5.48 7.67 24.03
CA TYR A 5 -4.41 7.67 23.01
C TYR A 5 -3.08 6.99 23.37
N PHE A 6 -2.83 6.54 24.61
CA PHE A 6 -1.51 5.96 24.95
C PHE A 6 -1.50 4.71 25.85
N ASP A 7 -2.65 4.15 26.24
CA ASP A 7 -2.65 2.93 27.05
C ASP A 7 -2.59 1.68 26.17
N ARG A 8 -1.39 1.37 25.66
CA ARG A 8 -1.08 0.03 25.17
C ARG A 8 -0.94 -0.89 26.39
N PRO A 9 -1.54 -2.09 26.41
CA PRO A 9 -1.40 -3.01 27.53
C PRO A 9 0.07 -3.37 27.71
N SER A 10 0.64 -2.99 28.85
CA SER A 10 2.00 -3.39 29.25
C SER A 10 2.08 -4.92 29.36
N GLN A 11 3.26 -5.50 29.11
CA GLN A 11 3.53 -6.94 29.25
C GLN A 11 3.14 -7.54 30.61
N LEU A 12 2.89 -6.72 31.64
CA LEU A 12 2.47 -7.14 32.97
C LEU A 12 0.96 -7.41 33.12
N TYR A 13 0.11 -7.01 32.16
CA TYR A 13 -1.36 -7.07 32.29
C TYR A 13 -2.09 -7.73 31.11
N ALA A 14 -1.45 -8.66 30.38
CA ALA A 14 -2.17 -9.47 29.40
C ALA A 14 -3.20 -10.37 30.10
N GLN A 15 -4.48 -10.28 29.71
CA GLN A 15 -5.52 -11.16 30.27
C GLN A 15 -5.31 -12.62 29.81
N PRO A 16 -5.70 -13.62 30.63
CA PRO A 16 -5.61 -15.03 30.24
C PRO A 16 -6.37 -15.27 28.92
N GLY A 17 -5.65 -15.68 27.87
CA GLY A 17 -6.23 -15.92 26.54
C GLY A 17 -6.04 -14.78 25.53
N GLN A 18 -5.47 -13.62 25.93
CA GLN A 18 -5.04 -12.60 24.99
C GLN A 18 -3.57 -12.78 24.59
N ARG A 19 -3.31 -12.79 23.28
CA ARG A 19 -1.95 -12.75 22.74
C ARG A 19 -1.44 -11.30 22.80
N PRO A 20 -0.24 -11.03 23.36
CA PRO A 20 0.35 -9.71 23.28
C PRO A 20 0.56 -9.33 21.81
N VAL A 21 0.02 -8.19 21.40
CA VAL A 21 0.14 -7.68 20.02
C VAL A 21 1.54 -7.09 19.88
N GLY A 22 2.44 -7.83 19.24
CA GLY A 22 3.72 -7.27 18.80
C GLY A 22 3.65 -6.84 17.34
N ILE A 23 4.63 -6.06 16.91
CA ILE A 23 4.78 -5.63 15.52
C ILE A 23 5.61 -6.72 14.81
N GLY A 24 5.14 -7.20 13.66
CA GLY A 24 5.71 -8.35 12.95
C GLY A 24 5.17 -9.70 13.43
N GLU A 25 4.88 -10.61 12.50
CA GLU A 25 4.42 -11.97 12.80
C GLU A 25 5.30 -13.01 12.07
N HIS A 26 6.33 -13.52 12.76
CA HIS A 26 7.25 -14.52 12.19
C HIS A 26 7.12 -15.86 12.89
N ARG A 27 7.15 -16.96 12.11
CA ARG A 27 7.20 -18.32 12.66
C ARG A 27 8.63 -18.68 13.00
N ASN A 28 8.90 -19.04 14.25
CA ASN A 28 10.20 -19.59 14.63
C ASN A 28 10.41 -20.99 14.00
N GLN A 29 11.60 -21.57 14.16
CA GLN A 29 11.93 -22.92 13.65
C GLN A 29 11.01 -24.03 14.20
N ALA A 30 10.27 -23.77 15.28
CA ALA A 30 9.26 -24.67 15.86
C ALA A 30 7.82 -24.39 15.34
N GLY A 31 7.66 -23.50 14.36
CA GLY A 31 6.37 -23.13 13.76
C GLY A 31 5.51 -22.19 14.61
N GLN A 32 6.03 -21.66 15.71
CA GLN A 32 5.29 -20.76 16.61
C GLN A 32 5.45 -19.31 16.17
N LEU A 33 4.35 -18.57 16.13
CA LEU A 33 4.34 -17.12 15.87
C LEU A 33 5.03 -16.38 17.02
N GLN A 34 6.02 -15.56 16.69
CA GLN A 34 6.78 -14.74 17.61
C GLN A 34 6.85 -13.32 17.05
N PRO A 35 6.42 -12.29 17.80
CA PRO A 35 6.62 -10.91 17.39
C PRO A 35 8.09 -10.56 17.50
N THR A 36 8.71 -10.16 16.39
CA THR A 36 10.16 -9.94 16.32
C THR A 36 10.55 -8.49 16.08
N ALA A 37 9.69 -7.64 15.52
CA ALA A 37 10.07 -6.27 15.20
C ALA A 37 9.69 -5.25 16.28
N ASP A 38 10.60 -4.29 16.43
CA ASP A 38 10.30 -2.98 16.96
C ASP A 38 9.89 -2.03 15.82
N TYR A 39 9.30 -0.91 16.20
CA TYR A 39 8.76 0.07 15.25
C TYR A 39 9.79 0.53 14.19
N PRO A 40 11.07 0.82 14.51
CA PRO A 40 12.06 1.20 13.52
C PRO A 40 12.33 0.14 12.46
N ASN A 41 12.42 -1.14 12.84
CA ASN A 41 12.75 -2.21 11.90
C ASN A 41 11.56 -2.58 11.00
N TYR A 42 10.34 -2.51 11.52
CA TYR A 42 9.13 -2.71 10.71
C TYR A 42 9.04 -1.73 9.53
N TYR A 43 9.22 -0.43 9.78
CA TYR A 43 9.19 0.58 8.71
C TYR A 43 10.52 0.66 7.94
N GLY A 44 11.63 0.29 8.58
CA GLY A 44 12.96 0.23 7.99
C GLY A 44 13.05 -0.81 6.87
N THR A 45 12.35 -1.94 6.97
CA THR A 45 12.28 -2.96 5.93
C THR A 45 11.87 -2.38 4.59
N TRP A 46 10.78 -1.61 4.56
CA TRP A 46 10.30 -0.99 3.33
C TRP A 46 11.32 0.00 2.73
N ALA A 47 11.96 0.83 3.58
CA ALA A 47 12.97 1.77 3.11
C ALA A 47 14.18 1.05 2.49
N VAL A 48 14.59 -0.07 3.09
CA VAL A 48 15.63 -0.94 2.52
C VAL A 48 15.19 -1.49 1.17
N GLU A 49 13.99 -2.05 1.03
CA GLU A 49 13.49 -2.57 -0.26
C GLU A 49 13.57 -1.54 -1.39
N GLN A 50 13.22 -0.28 -1.11
CA GLN A 50 13.32 0.78 -2.11
C GLN A 50 14.77 1.03 -2.55
N ILE A 51 15.72 1.05 -1.61
CA ILE A 51 17.15 1.17 -1.92
C ILE A 51 17.58 0.00 -2.80
N LEU A 52 17.21 -1.23 -2.42
CA LEU A 52 17.62 -2.42 -3.16
C LEU A 52 17.07 -2.41 -4.60
N GLN A 53 15.79 -2.07 -4.77
CA GLN A 53 15.17 -1.96 -6.09
C GLN A 53 15.78 -0.83 -6.94
N ALA A 54 16.11 0.31 -6.34
CA ALA A 54 16.76 1.41 -7.05
C ALA A 54 18.16 1.02 -7.53
N GLU A 55 18.94 0.34 -6.68
CA GLU A 55 20.29 -0.11 -7.00
C GLU A 55 20.30 -1.24 -8.04
N ASP A 56 19.37 -2.20 -7.98
CA ASP A 56 19.23 -3.25 -9.00
C ASP A 56 18.87 -2.68 -10.38
N LYS A 57 18.12 -1.57 -10.42
CA LYS A 57 17.78 -0.84 -11.67
C LYS A 57 18.92 0.07 -12.13
N ALA A 58 19.76 0.55 -11.22
CA ALA A 58 20.81 1.48 -11.52
C ALA A 58 21.95 0.79 -12.28
N ASN A 59 22.24 1.28 -13.50
CA ASN A 59 23.43 0.90 -14.24
C ASN A 59 24.41 2.09 -14.33
N VAL A 60 24.66 2.73 -13.19
CA VAL A 60 25.52 3.92 -13.09
C VAL A 60 26.87 3.53 -12.52
N LEU A 61 27.94 4.03 -13.14
CA LEU A 61 29.29 3.94 -12.63
C LEU A 61 29.70 5.30 -12.07
N TYR A 62 30.23 5.31 -10.85
CA TYR A 62 30.87 6.46 -10.25
C TYR A 62 32.37 6.19 -10.14
N GLN A 63 33.18 7.05 -10.77
CA GLN A 63 34.64 6.88 -10.83
C GLN A 63 35.09 5.50 -11.37
N GLY A 64 34.35 4.95 -12.34
CA GLY A 64 34.66 3.67 -12.98
C GLY A 64 34.25 2.42 -12.19
N ALA A 65 33.62 2.57 -11.02
CA ALA A 65 33.09 1.47 -10.21
C ALA A 65 31.60 1.69 -9.90
N ARG A 66 30.88 0.60 -9.59
CA ARG A 66 29.52 0.72 -9.06
C ARG A 66 29.57 1.33 -7.65
N PRO A 67 28.69 2.30 -7.32
CA PRO A 67 28.54 2.77 -5.96
C PRO A 67 28.27 1.60 -5.00
N LYS A 68 28.77 1.71 -3.78
CA LYS A 68 28.52 0.73 -2.72
C LYS A 68 27.50 1.30 -1.75
N VAL A 69 26.43 0.55 -1.48
CA VAL A 69 25.46 0.93 -0.45
C VAL A 69 26.14 0.89 0.90
N THR A 70 26.07 1.99 1.64
CA THR A 70 26.61 2.14 3.00
C THR A 70 25.49 2.65 3.90
N ILE A 71 25.23 1.97 5.01
CA ILE A 71 24.13 2.27 5.94
C ILE A 71 24.69 2.28 7.35
N ASP A 72 24.39 3.31 8.14
CA ASP A 72 24.70 3.32 9.57
C ASP A 72 23.54 2.66 10.33
N MET A 73 23.58 1.34 10.45
CA MET A 73 22.49 0.55 11.02
C MET A 73 22.22 0.94 12.48
N ALA A 74 23.27 1.20 13.26
CA ALA A 74 23.17 1.59 14.67
C ALA A 74 22.54 2.98 14.83
N ALA A 75 22.97 3.98 14.05
CA ALA A 75 22.39 5.32 14.11
C ALA A 75 20.91 5.31 13.68
N LEU A 76 20.52 4.45 12.75
CA LEU A 76 19.15 4.29 12.29
C LEU A 76 18.30 3.37 13.20
N GLY A 77 18.90 2.73 14.20
CA GLY A 77 18.22 1.74 15.05
C GLY A 77 17.79 0.48 14.29
N LEU A 78 18.36 0.25 13.12
CA LEU A 78 18.06 -0.88 12.25
C LEU A 78 18.93 -2.08 12.62
N LYS A 79 18.37 -3.27 12.41
CA LYS A 79 19.01 -4.56 12.62
C LYS A 79 18.65 -5.43 11.45
N GLU A 80 19.66 -5.84 10.68
CA GLU A 80 19.54 -6.72 9.52
C GLU A 80 18.60 -7.90 9.79
N ARG A 81 18.89 -8.66 10.85
CA ARG A 81 18.07 -9.80 11.25
C ARG A 81 16.61 -9.44 11.48
N LEU A 82 16.28 -8.26 12.02
CA LEU A 82 14.89 -7.88 12.23
C LEU A 82 14.22 -7.51 10.91
N ILE A 83 14.92 -6.76 10.05
CA ILE A 83 14.43 -6.40 8.71
C ILE A 83 14.15 -7.65 7.86
N GLU A 84 15.08 -8.59 7.86
CA GLU A 84 14.92 -9.87 7.17
C GLU A 84 13.83 -10.72 7.80
N ASN A 85 13.71 -10.70 9.13
CA ASN A 85 12.57 -11.33 9.75
C ASN A 85 11.29 -10.70 9.22
N GLU A 86 11.15 -9.39 9.08
CA GLU A 86 9.90 -8.75 8.59
C GLU A 86 9.47 -9.05 7.13
N GLY A 87 10.16 -9.94 6.40
CA GLY A 87 9.72 -10.32 5.06
C GLY A 87 10.27 -9.46 3.95
N LEU A 88 11.56 -9.13 4.02
CA LEU A 88 12.24 -8.35 2.99
C LEU A 88 12.07 -8.94 1.58
N ASP A 89 11.43 -8.18 0.68
CA ASP A 89 11.30 -8.51 -0.72
C ASP A 89 12.43 -7.93 -1.58
N ARG A 90 13.06 -8.82 -2.34
CA ARG A 90 14.15 -8.52 -3.26
C ARG A 90 13.65 -8.35 -4.70
N GLY A 91 12.33 -8.47 -4.93
CA GLY A 91 11.74 -8.41 -6.26
C GLY A 91 12.21 -9.58 -7.13
N PRO A 92 12.41 -9.40 -8.45
CA PRO A 92 12.80 -10.50 -9.33
C PRO A 92 14.24 -10.99 -9.10
N ASN A 93 15.15 -10.12 -8.62
CA ASN A 93 16.53 -10.49 -8.34
C ASN A 93 16.70 -10.90 -6.87
N LYS A 94 16.61 -12.19 -6.58
CA LYS A 94 16.65 -12.72 -5.22
C LYS A 94 18.08 -12.95 -4.66
N THR A 95 19.14 -12.51 -5.34
CA THR A 95 20.55 -12.77 -4.93
C THR A 95 21.00 -11.90 -3.76
N PRO A 96 21.56 -12.36 -2.64
CA PRO A 96 21.83 -11.53 -1.45
C PRO A 96 22.47 -10.16 -1.76
N PHE A 97 21.89 -9.07 -1.22
CA PHE A 97 22.30 -7.71 -1.58
C PHE A 97 23.38 -7.20 -0.62
N PRO A 98 24.60 -6.90 -1.09
CA PRO A 98 25.68 -6.47 -0.20
C PRO A 98 25.51 -5.00 0.22
N TYR A 99 25.70 -4.71 1.50
CA TYR A 99 25.82 -3.35 2.02
C TYR A 99 26.94 -3.24 3.06
N HIS A 100 27.49 -2.05 3.23
CA HIS A 100 28.50 -1.77 4.25
C HIS A 100 27.85 -1.10 5.47
N ASP A 101 27.95 -1.73 6.64
CA ASP A 101 27.52 -1.14 7.90
C ASP A 101 28.59 -0.20 8.44
N SER A 102 28.32 1.11 8.42
CA SER A 102 29.23 2.14 8.92
C SER A 102 29.12 2.39 10.43
N SER A 103 28.31 1.60 11.15
CA SER A 103 28.19 1.66 12.62
C SER A 103 29.50 1.33 13.34
N SER A 104 30.44 0.68 12.64
CA SER A 104 31.77 0.35 13.14
C SER A 104 32.84 0.92 12.22
N THR A 105 34.05 1.08 12.74
CA THR A 105 35.22 1.55 11.97
C THR A 105 36.31 0.47 12.02
N PRO A 106 36.69 -0.15 10.89
CA PRO A 106 36.19 0.08 9.52
C PRO A 106 34.77 -0.46 9.28
N PRO A 107 34.02 0.07 8.29
CA PRO A 107 32.70 -0.43 7.94
C PRO A 107 32.72 -1.93 7.61
N THR A 108 31.79 -2.68 8.18
CA THR A 108 31.68 -4.14 7.99
C THR A 108 30.80 -4.48 6.81
N LEU A 109 31.16 -5.51 6.04
CA LEU A 109 30.33 -5.97 4.92
C LEU A 109 29.25 -6.91 5.43
N HIS A 110 28.02 -6.64 5.01
CA HIS A 110 26.81 -7.33 5.39
C HIS A 110 25.93 -7.59 4.17
N HIS A 111 24.83 -8.33 4.33
CA HIS A 111 23.93 -8.66 3.24
C HIS A 111 22.47 -8.65 3.67
N PHE A 112 21.60 -8.33 2.72
CA PHE A 112 20.15 -8.45 2.87
C PHE A 112 19.63 -9.60 2.00
N ASP A 113 19.07 -10.61 2.67
CA ASP A 113 18.48 -11.79 2.05
C ASP A 113 17.00 -11.61 1.72
N HIS A 114 16.57 -12.33 0.68
CA HIS A 114 15.15 -12.44 0.41
C HIS A 114 14.48 -13.40 1.39
N THR A 115 13.43 -12.94 2.06
CA THR A 115 12.73 -13.74 3.06
C THR A 115 11.20 -13.72 2.95
N GLN A 116 10.63 -12.99 1.99
CA GLN A 116 9.17 -12.80 1.91
C GLN A 116 8.41 -14.09 1.60
N ASP A 117 8.83 -14.83 0.57
CA ASP A 117 7.95 -15.83 -0.10
C ASP A 117 8.47 -17.27 -0.03
N GLY A 118 9.50 -17.55 0.76
CA GLY A 118 10.10 -18.88 0.89
C GLY A 118 10.83 -19.40 -0.35
N SER A 119 10.94 -18.61 -1.44
CA SER A 119 11.56 -19.04 -2.70
C SER A 119 13.07 -19.31 -2.60
N VAL A 120 13.75 -18.62 -1.69
CA VAL A 120 15.19 -18.81 -1.43
C VAL A 120 15.42 -19.79 -0.29
N SER A 121 14.66 -19.64 0.80
CA SER A 121 14.74 -20.50 1.98
C SER A 121 13.33 -20.88 2.41
N PRO A 122 12.92 -22.16 2.30
CA PRO A 122 11.57 -22.60 2.70
C PRO A 122 11.22 -22.38 4.18
N ALA A 123 12.23 -22.12 5.01
CA ALA A 123 12.06 -21.75 6.43
C ALA A 123 11.65 -20.27 6.63
N GLN A 124 11.71 -19.46 5.58
CA GLN A 124 11.42 -18.02 5.57
C GLN A 124 10.22 -17.76 4.66
N ASP A 125 9.03 -18.13 5.13
CA ASP A 125 7.74 -17.84 4.48
C ASP A 125 7.00 -16.80 5.34
N HIS A 126 7.19 -15.54 4.97
CA HIS A 126 6.64 -14.40 5.69
C HIS A 126 5.28 -14.05 5.10
N THR A 127 4.24 -14.63 5.70
CA THR A 127 2.86 -14.22 5.43
C THR A 127 2.65 -12.84 6.05
N TYR A 128 2.61 -11.79 5.23
CA TYR A 128 2.20 -10.46 5.66
C TYR A 128 0.75 -10.52 6.19
N VAL A 129 0.59 -10.46 7.51
CA VAL A 129 -0.71 -10.28 8.17
C VAL A 129 -0.80 -8.80 8.55
N PRO A 130 -1.66 -7.98 7.89
CA PRO A 130 -1.88 -6.62 8.32
C PRO A 130 -2.31 -6.61 9.79
N VAL A 131 -1.62 -5.88 10.67
CA VAL A 131 -2.08 -5.63 12.04
C VAL A 131 -3.25 -4.63 11.96
N VAL A 132 -4.40 -5.10 11.48
CA VAL A 132 -5.68 -4.52 11.84
C VAL A 132 -6.00 -4.98 13.26
N PRO A 133 -6.53 -4.12 14.15
CA PRO A 133 -7.06 -4.59 15.43
C PRO A 133 -8.01 -5.75 15.14
N SER A 134 -7.73 -6.93 15.71
CA SER A 134 -8.56 -8.11 15.50
C SER A 134 -9.94 -7.87 16.09
N ALA A 135 -10.85 -7.32 15.29
CA ALA A 135 -12.25 -7.61 15.44
C ALA A 135 -12.42 -9.13 15.20
N PRO A 136 -13.27 -9.82 15.98
CA PRO A 136 -13.37 -11.26 15.95
C PRO A 136 -13.56 -11.79 14.52
N ALA A 137 -12.89 -12.90 14.25
CA ALA A 137 -12.75 -13.53 12.95
C ALA A 137 -14.09 -13.61 12.20
N ALA A 138 -14.13 -12.94 11.05
CA ALA A 138 -15.09 -13.21 9.99
C ALA A 138 -14.34 -13.10 8.65
N THR A 139 -14.02 -14.29 8.12
CA THR A 139 -14.11 -14.72 6.71
C THR A 139 -13.38 -13.91 5.64
N GLY A 140 -12.25 -14.44 5.13
CA GLY A 140 -11.64 -14.08 3.84
C GLY A 140 -11.22 -12.62 3.65
N PRO A 141 -10.53 -12.26 2.55
CA PRO A 141 -10.47 -10.88 2.12
C PRO A 141 -11.92 -10.42 1.83
N ARG A 142 -12.43 -9.52 2.66
CA ARG A 142 -13.77 -8.94 2.51
C ARG A 142 -13.78 -8.10 1.23
N GLY A 143 -14.56 -8.49 0.24
CA GLY A 143 -14.73 -7.73 -0.99
C GLY A 143 -15.49 -6.43 -0.76
N PRO A 144 -15.59 -5.55 -1.77
CA PRO A 144 -16.27 -4.26 -1.65
C PRO A 144 -17.78 -4.37 -1.42
N ASP A 145 -18.36 -5.57 -1.49
CA ASP A 145 -19.74 -5.86 -1.06
C ASP A 145 -19.94 -5.79 0.45
N ASP A 146 -18.87 -5.98 1.24
CA ASP A 146 -18.96 -5.92 2.69
C ASP A 146 -19.12 -4.45 3.13
N PRO A 147 -20.15 -4.11 3.93
CA PRO A 147 -20.33 -2.76 4.46
C PRO A 147 -19.15 -2.20 5.25
N ALA A 148 -18.29 -3.07 5.78
CA ALA A 148 -17.07 -2.68 6.48
C ALA A 148 -15.87 -2.39 5.55
N HIS A 149 -15.99 -2.64 4.25
CA HIS A 149 -14.93 -2.38 3.28
C HIS A 149 -14.78 -0.86 3.02
N PRO A 150 -13.55 -0.31 2.95
CA PRO A 150 -13.34 1.14 2.75
C PRO A 150 -13.96 1.69 1.48
N ASP A 151 -14.06 0.87 0.43
CA ASP A 151 -14.65 1.26 -0.86
C ASP A 151 -16.14 0.92 -1.01
N HIS A 152 -16.78 0.35 0.00
CA HIS A 152 -18.19 -0.04 -0.07
C HIS A 152 -19.09 1.15 -0.40
N THR A 153 -18.90 2.28 0.27
CA THR A 153 -19.68 3.49 0.03
C THR A 153 -19.53 3.99 -1.42
N MET A 154 -18.32 3.91 -1.98
CA MET A 154 -18.07 4.30 -3.37
C MET A 154 -18.71 3.33 -4.35
N LEU A 155 -18.68 2.02 -4.08
CA LEU A 155 -19.38 1.03 -4.87
C LEU A 155 -20.89 1.33 -4.91
N GLU A 156 -21.49 1.63 -3.77
CA GLU A 156 -22.91 1.97 -3.70
C GLU A 156 -23.25 3.26 -4.46
N GLN A 157 -22.39 4.28 -4.41
CA GLN A 157 -22.53 5.49 -5.23
C GLN A 157 -22.51 5.15 -6.73
N ILE A 158 -21.56 4.31 -7.15
CA ILE A 158 -21.45 3.86 -8.54
C ILE A 158 -22.69 3.06 -8.95
N ARG A 159 -23.11 2.06 -8.17
CA ARG A 159 -24.30 1.24 -8.43
C ARG A 159 -25.55 2.08 -8.59
N ASN A 160 -25.73 3.08 -7.72
CA ASN A 160 -26.85 4.01 -7.82
C ASN A 160 -26.80 4.85 -9.11
N GLY A 161 -25.61 5.25 -9.55
CA GLY A 161 -25.42 5.96 -10.81
C GLY A 161 -25.69 5.08 -12.03
N VAL A 162 -25.17 3.86 -12.06
CA VAL A 162 -25.41 2.89 -13.14
C VAL A 162 -26.89 2.51 -13.23
N ARG A 163 -27.56 2.30 -12.09
CA ARG A 163 -29.01 2.04 -12.05
C ARG A 163 -29.82 3.15 -12.72
N LYS A 164 -29.47 4.42 -12.49
CA LYS A 164 -30.12 5.55 -13.16
C LYS A 164 -29.88 5.55 -14.68
N ILE A 165 -28.71 5.10 -15.14
CA ILE A 165 -28.42 4.94 -16.57
C ILE A 165 -29.29 3.83 -17.16
N ASP A 166 -29.36 2.68 -16.49
CA ASP A 166 -30.18 1.53 -16.92
C ASP A 166 -31.67 1.89 -16.98
N GLU A 167 -32.20 2.54 -15.93
CA GLU A 167 -33.58 3.05 -15.89
C GLU A 167 -33.86 4.03 -17.04
N GLY A 168 -32.88 4.88 -17.37
CA GLY A 168 -32.97 5.83 -18.48
C GLY A 168 -33.12 5.17 -19.86
N VAL A 169 -32.67 3.93 -20.01
CA VAL A 169 -32.82 3.12 -21.24
C VAL A 169 -33.88 2.02 -21.09
N GLY A 170 -34.65 2.00 -19.99
CA GLY A 170 -35.72 1.04 -19.75
C GLY A 170 -35.24 -0.37 -19.39
N LYS A 171 -34.01 -0.51 -18.90
CA LYS A 171 -33.40 -1.77 -18.50
C LYS A 171 -33.34 -1.87 -16.95
N PRO A 172 -33.57 -3.03 -16.34
CA PRO A 172 -33.28 -3.23 -14.92
C PRO A 172 -31.77 -3.37 -14.68
N TYR A 173 -31.35 -3.10 -13.44
CA TYR A 173 -29.98 -3.40 -13.00
C TYR A 173 -29.75 -4.93 -13.01
N ASP A 174 -28.72 -5.39 -13.72
CA ASP A 174 -28.42 -6.81 -13.90
C ASP A 174 -26.92 -7.13 -13.70
N GLU A 175 -26.52 -8.36 -14.01
CA GLU A 175 -25.13 -8.80 -13.91
C GLU A 175 -24.16 -7.98 -14.78
N MET A 176 -24.60 -7.49 -15.94
CA MET A 176 -23.77 -6.64 -16.79
C MET A 176 -23.59 -5.26 -16.15
N SER A 177 -24.64 -4.70 -15.56
CA SER A 177 -24.59 -3.45 -14.79
C SER A 177 -23.66 -3.57 -13.57
N GLU A 178 -23.63 -4.74 -12.93
CA GLU A 178 -22.69 -5.04 -11.85
C GLU A 178 -21.24 -5.08 -12.34
N ARG A 179 -20.96 -5.76 -13.46
CA ARG A 179 -19.60 -5.77 -14.05
C ARG A 179 -19.12 -4.37 -14.43
N VAL A 180 -20.02 -3.53 -14.96
CA VAL A 180 -19.73 -2.11 -15.23
C VAL A 180 -19.41 -1.38 -13.93
N SER A 181 -20.20 -1.56 -12.88
CA SER A 181 -20.00 -0.90 -11.59
C SER A 181 -18.66 -1.30 -10.96
N ARG A 182 -18.29 -2.57 -11.03
CA ARG A 182 -17.02 -3.12 -10.51
C ARG A 182 -15.82 -2.64 -11.30
N SER A 183 -15.92 -2.66 -12.63
CA SER A 183 -14.87 -2.12 -13.51
C SER A 183 -14.64 -0.64 -13.24
N LEU A 184 -15.72 0.14 -13.07
CA LEU A 184 -15.64 1.57 -12.79
C LEU A 184 -15.04 1.85 -11.41
N LEU A 185 -15.38 1.04 -10.39
CA LEU A 185 -14.78 1.14 -9.06
C LEU A 185 -13.26 0.88 -9.10
N ALA A 186 -12.83 -0.16 -9.80
CA ALA A 186 -11.40 -0.47 -9.94
C ALA A 186 -10.64 0.68 -10.62
N VAL A 187 -11.23 1.28 -11.67
CA VAL A 187 -10.62 2.41 -12.38
C VAL A 187 -10.67 3.71 -11.58
N CYS A 188 -11.60 3.87 -10.63
CA CYS A 188 -11.56 4.99 -9.68
C CYS A 188 -10.30 4.97 -8.82
N LYS A 189 -9.69 3.81 -8.59
CA LYS A 189 -8.42 3.67 -7.85
C LYS A 189 -7.22 3.59 -8.77
N ASP A 190 -7.29 2.82 -9.85
CA ASP A 190 -6.23 2.69 -10.86
C ASP A 190 -6.73 3.06 -12.25
N ASN A 191 -6.50 4.31 -12.62
CA ASN A 191 -6.87 4.90 -13.90
C ASN A 191 -5.70 4.98 -14.91
N ARG A 192 -4.59 4.27 -14.67
CA ARG A 192 -3.42 4.31 -15.56
C ARG A 192 -3.73 3.83 -16.98
N ASP A 193 -4.57 2.81 -17.11
CA ASP A 193 -5.01 2.29 -18.43
C ASP A 193 -5.90 3.30 -19.18
N ALA A 194 -6.67 4.11 -18.46
CA ALA A 194 -7.54 5.12 -19.04
C ALA A 194 -6.75 6.36 -19.52
N TYR A 195 -5.54 6.56 -18.98
CA TYR A 195 -4.67 7.70 -19.30
C TYR A 195 -3.22 7.24 -19.50
N PRO A 196 -2.91 6.57 -20.63
CA PRO A 196 -1.58 5.97 -20.87
C PRO A 196 -0.43 6.99 -20.94
N GLY A 197 -0.72 8.28 -21.14
CA GLY A 197 0.28 9.37 -21.06
C GLY A 197 0.58 9.87 -19.63
N ALA A 198 -0.05 9.31 -18.60
CA ALA A 198 0.07 9.72 -17.21
C ALA A 198 0.91 8.75 -16.36
N GLY A 199 1.70 7.86 -16.99
CA GLY A 199 2.34 6.68 -16.38
C GLY A 199 3.28 6.92 -15.21
N ASP A 200 3.63 8.17 -14.90
CA ASP A 200 4.51 8.53 -13.77
C ASP A 200 3.77 9.26 -12.63
N ARG A 201 2.43 9.31 -12.68
CA ARG A 201 1.63 9.97 -11.63
C ARG A 201 1.25 9.00 -10.53
N SER A 202 1.42 9.45 -9.29
CA SER A 202 0.95 8.82 -8.04
C SER A 202 -0.49 8.32 -8.17
N LEU A 203 -0.73 7.06 -7.85
CA LEU A 203 -2.08 6.52 -7.80
C LEU A 203 -2.91 7.21 -6.72
N ALA A 204 -2.32 7.48 -5.56
CA ALA A 204 -2.98 8.11 -4.43
C ALA A 204 -3.55 9.50 -4.77
N ASP A 205 -2.86 10.25 -5.63
CA ASP A 205 -3.29 11.61 -6.02
C ASP A 205 -4.37 11.60 -7.12
N ASN A 206 -4.32 10.61 -8.02
CA ASN A 206 -5.26 10.49 -9.14
C ASN A 206 -6.49 9.65 -8.80
N ALA A 207 -6.44 8.86 -7.73
CA ALA A 207 -7.58 8.10 -7.25
C ALA A 207 -8.72 9.05 -6.84
N LEU A 208 -9.94 8.64 -7.16
CA LEU A 208 -11.13 9.27 -6.64
C LEU A 208 -11.32 8.86 -5.18
N SER A 209 -11.72 9.83 -4.37
CA SER A 209 -12.10 9.65 -2.97
C SER A 209 -13.58 9.30 -2.82
N ARG A 210 -14.42 9.75 -3.75
CA ARG A 210 -15.85 9.44 -3.86
C ARG A 210 -16.33 9.57 -5.30
N VAL A 211 -17.55 9.11 -5.58
CA VAL A 211 -18.22 9.31 -6.87
C VAL A 211 -19.51 10.08 -6.64
N ASP A 212 -19.53 11.33 -7.10
CA ASP A 212 -20.69 12.22 -6.99
C ASP A 212 -21.65 12.02 -8.18
N HIS A 213 -21.12 11.69 -9.37
CA HIS A 213 -21.90 11.43 -10.58
C HIS A 213 -21.36 10.25 -11.38
N VAL A 214 -22.28 9.43 -11.91
CA VAL A 214 -21.99 8.47 -12.99
C VAL A 214 -22.78 8.88 -14.22
N VAL A 215 -22.10 9.04 -15.35
CA VAL A 215 -22.72 9.53 -16.59
C VAL A 215 -22.32 8.68 -17.79
N MET A 216 -23.27 8.46 -18.69
CA MET A 216 -23.00 7.79 -19.96
C MET A 216 -22.57 8.80 -21.02
N GLY A 217 -21.42 8.56 -21.64
CA GLY A 217 -20.91 9.32 -22.76
C GLY A 217 -21.52 8.87 -24.09
N LYS A 218 -21.41 9.74 -25.09
CA LYS A 218 -21.91 9.48 -26.46
C LYS A 218 -21.10 8.43 -27.22
N THR A 219 -19.90 8.09 -26.72
CA THR A 219 -18.94 7.19 -27.37
C THR A 219 -18.93 5.78 -26.78
N GLY A 220 -19.93 5.42 -25.96
CA GLY A 220 -19.96 4.12 -25.26
C GLY A 220 -19.11 4.06 -23.99
N ASN A 221 -18.60 5.20 -23.52
CA ASN A 221 -17.87 5.27 -22.25
C ASN A 221 -18.82 5.59 -21.09
N VAL A 222 -18.59 4.97 -19.94
CA VAL A 222 -19.23 5.33 -18.67
C VAL A 222 -18.20 6.08 -17.83
N PHE A 223 -18.57 7.25 -17.33
CA PHE A 223 -17.69 8.12 -16.54
C PHE A 223 -18.13 8.14 -15.08
N ALA A 224 -17.16 8.03 -14.17
CA ALA A 224 -17.32 8.40 -12.76
C ALA A 224 -16.66 9.76 -12.53
N VAL A 225 -17.37 10.63 -11.83
CA VAL A 225 -16.95 12.01 -11.56
C VAL A 225 -17.00 12.30 -10.07
N GLU A 226 -15.92 12.88 -9.57
CA GLU A 226 -15.82 13.51 -8.25
C GLU A 226 -15.90 15.04 -8.42
N GLY A 227 -16.80 15.67 -7.68
CA GLY A 227 -17.12 17.08 -7.77
C GLY A 227 -18.33 17.37 -8.64
N ARG A 228 -18.64 18.66 -8.80
CA ARG A 228 -19.79 19.10 -9.60
C ARG A 228 -19.45 19.02 -11.10
N LEU A 229 -20.42 18.66 -11.93
CA LEU A 229 -20.21 18.56 -13.39
C LEU A 229 -19.86 19.90 -14.07
N ASP A 230 -20.25 21.02 -13.47
CA ASP A 230 -19.93 22.38 -13.93
C ASP A 230 -18.61 22.93 -13.37
N ASP A 231 -17.95 22.20 -12.48
CA ASP A 231 -16.67 22.61 -11.89
C ASP A 231 -15.49 22.14 -12.75
N PRO A 232 -14.66 23.04 -13.31
CA PRO A 232 -13.49 22.64 -14.11
C PRO A 232 -12.46 21.82 -13.32
N ALA A 233 -12.46 21.87 -11.99
CA ALA A 233 -11.58 21.11 -11.12
C ALA A 233 -12.09 19.68 -10.80
N HIS A 234 -13.24 19.27 -11.35
CA HIS A 234 -13.74 17.90 -11.19
C HIS A 234 -12.71 16.85 -11.62
N LYS A 235 -12.59 15.77 -10.84
CA LYS A 235 -11.82 14.59 -11.23
C LYS A 235 -12.76 13.62 -11.94
N ARG A 236 -12.29 13.02 -13.03
CA ARG A 236 -13.09 12.02 -13.75
C ARG A 236 -12.26 10.86 -14.25
N VAL A 237 -12.87 9.68 -14.20
CA VAL A 237 -12.35 8.46 -14.81
C VAL A 237 -13.41 7.86 -15.71
N HIS A 238 -13.01 6.96 -16.60
CA HIS A 238 -13.94 6.33 -17.52
C HIS A 238 -13.58 4.87 -17.78
N VAL A 239 -14.61 4.10 -18.15
CA VAL A 239 -14.48 2.75 -18.67
C VAL A 239 -15.26 2.64 -19.98
N ASP A 240 -14.75 1.87 -20.93
CA ASP A 240 -15.50 1.47 -22.10
C ASP A 240 -16.56 0.43 -21.69
N ILE A 241 -17.82 0.66 -22.05
CA ILE A 241 -18.92 -0.21 -21.61
C ILE A 241 -18.81 -1.62 -22.19
N ASP A 242 -18.34 -1.79 -23.44
CA ASP A 242 -18.21 -3.11 -24.09
C ASP A 242 -17.08 -3.92 -23.45
N GLN A 243 -16.00 -3.25 -23.03
CA GLN A 243 -14.97 -3.89 -22.22
C GLN A 243 -15.50 -4.24 -20.83
N ALA A 244 -16.15 -3.29 -20.15
CA ALA A 244 -16.58 -3.45 -18.77
C ALA A 244 -17.59 -4.59 -18.58
N ILE A 245 -18.52 -4.82 -19.52
CA ILE A 245 -19.47 -5.95 -19.45
C ILE A 245 -18.79 -7.32 -19.67
N ARG A 246 -17.62 -7.35 -20.32
CA ARG A 246 -16.84 -8.57 -20.58
C ARG A 246 -15.84 -8.88 -19.48
N THR A 247 -15.47 -7.88 -18.68
CA THR A 247 -14.60 -8.06 -17.51
C THR A 247 -15.36 -8.79 -16.39
N PRO A 248 -14.88 -9.95 -15.92
CA PRO A 248 -15.43 -10.60 -14.73
C PRO A 248 -15.31 -9.72 -13.48
N VAL A 249 -16.23 -9.87 -12.54
CA VAL A 249 -16.23 -9.11 -11.29
C VAL A 249 -14.95 -9.38 -10.49
N GLU A 250 -14.51 -10.63 -10.47
CA GLU A 250 -13.33 -11.08 -9.75
C GLU A 250 -12.06 -10.41 -10.26
N GLN A 251 -11.97 -10.19 -11.58
CA GLN A 251 -10.84 -9.49 -12.19
C GLN A 251 -10.82 -8.00 -11.80
N SER A 252 -11.99 -7.37 -11.74
CA SER A 252 -12.12 -5.98 -11.29
C SER A 252 -11.77 -5.82 -9.81
N ASP A 253 -12.22 -6.76 -8.97
CA ASP A 253 -11.92 -6.78 -7.54
C ASP A 253 -10.43 -7.02 -7.27
N GLN A 254 -9.78 -7.90 -8.05
CA GLN A 254 -8.34 -8.12 -7.96
C GLN A 254 -7.56 -6.84 -8.31
N LYS A 255 -7.99 -6.12 -9.36
CA LYS A 255 -7.39 -4.83 -9.74
C LYS A 255 -7.61 -3.78 -8.64
N LEU A 256 -8.81 -3.71 -8.06
CA LEU A 256 -9.12 -2.83 -6.95
C LEU A 256 -8.22 -3.11 -5.72
N LEU A 257 -8.05 -4.39 -5.36
CA LEU A 257 -7.20 -4.79 -4.24
C LEU A 257 -5.74 -4.36 -4.46
N ALA A 258 -5.19 -4.62 -5.65
CA ALA A 258 -3.83 -4.21 -5.99
C ALA A 258 -3.67 -2.68 -5.94
N ALA A 259 -4.63 -1.93 -6.49
CA ALA A 259 -4.62 -0.48 -6.47
C ALA A 259 -4.63 0.08 -5.04
N ASN A 260 -5.47 -0.47 -4.16
CA ASN A 260 -5.54 -0.05 -2.76
C ASN A 260 -4.24 -0.30 -2.00
N GLN A 261 -3.57 -1.42 -2.26
CA GLN A 261 -2.27 -1.71 -1.66
C GLN A 261 -1.22 -0.67 -2.09
N THR A 262 -1.15 -0.34 -3.38
CA THR A 262 -0.22 0.69 -3.87
C THR A 262 -0.54 2.07 -3.30
N ILE A 263 -1.82 2.46 -3.26
CA ILE A 263 -2.23 3.76 -2.67
C ILE A 263 -1.88 3.83 -1.18
N ALA A 264 -2.07 2.75 -0.43
CA ALA A 264 -1.71 2.69 0.98
C ALA A 264 -0.19 2.85 1.18
N GLN A 265 0.61 2.20 0.34
CA GLN A 265 2.07 2.35 0.33
C GLN A 265 2.47 3.79 0.03
N GLU A 266 2.01 4.38 -1.08
CA GLU A 266 2.34 5.76 -1.48
C GLU A 266 2.00 6.78 -0.37
N ARG A 267 0.84 6.64 0.28
CA ARG A 267 0.44 7.49 1.40
C ARG A 267 1.35 7.34 2.61
N ALA A 268 1.80 6.13 2.92
CA ALA A 268 2.74 5.89 4.00
C ALA A 268 4.10 6.58 3.72
N VAL A 269 4.57 6.55 2.47
CA VAL A 269 5.79 7.26 2.04
C VAL A 269 5.64 8.77 2.21
N ALA A 270 4.53 9.33 1.72
CA ALA A 270 4.28 10.77 1.79
C ALA A 270 4.27 11.28 3.24
N GLN A 271 3.61 10.54 4.14
CA GLN A 271 3.57 10.87 5.58
C GLN A 271 4.96 10.82 6.24
N GLN A 272 5.81 9.87 5.84
CA GLN A 272 7.19 9.79 6.33
C GLN A 272 8.04 10.98 5.86
N GLN A 273 7.89 11.40 4.60
CA GLN A 273 8.59 12.57 4.06
C GLN A 273 8.16 13.87 4.77
N GLU A 274 6.88 14.01 5.11
CA GLU A 274 6.38 15.14 5.89
C GLU A 274 6.91 15.14 7.33
N LEU A 275 6.95 13.98 8.00
CA LEU A 275 7.56 13.86 9.33
C LEU A 275 9.06 14.20 9.30
N ALA A 276 9.80 13.72 8.31
CA ALA A 276 11.23 14.01 8.14
C ALA A 276 11.49 15.51 7.86
N ARG A 277 10.59 16.17 7.11
CA ARG A 277 10.63 17.63 6.91
C ARG A 277 10.33 18.41 8.19
N GLY A 278 9.36 17.97 8.98
CA GLY A 278 9.04 18.61 10.27
C GLY A 278 10.16 18.53 11.32
N ILE A 279 11.05 17.54 11.22
CA ILE A 279 12.22 17.38 12.10
C ILE A 279 13.40 18.26 11.65
N SER A 280 13.40 18.74 10.40
CA SER A 280 14.49 19.53 9.81
C SER A 280 14.29 21.06 9.87
N GLU A 281 13.25 21.55 10.56
CA GLU A 281 13.14 22.96 10.98
C GLU A 281 13.46 23.16 12.48
N PRO A 282 14.74 23.19 12.89
CA PRO A 282 15.14 23.87 14.11
C PRO A 282 15.39 25.35 13.80
N SER A 283 14.52 26.22 14.35
CA SER A 283 14.87 27.55 14.88
C SER A 283 15.96 28.34 14.13
N GLN A 284 15.61 29.04 13.04
CA GLN A 284 16.37 30.22 12.63
C GLN A 284 15.57 31.48 12.94
N GLY A 285 15.91 32.10 14.09
CA GLY A 285 15.29 33.33 14.54
C GLY A 285 15.87 33.90 15.83
N VAL A 286 17.16 33.69 16.11
CA VAL A 286 17.89 34.55 17.06
C VAL A 286 19.10 35.14 16.34
N HIS A 287 18.95 36.37 15.86
CA HIS A 287 20.09 37.27 15.71
C HIS A 287 19.81 38.59 16.43
N THR A 288 20.55 38.71 17.53
CA THR A 288 20.94 39.89 18.29
C THR A 288 21.16 41.15 17.45
N ARG A 289 20.65 42.29 17.94
CA ARG A 289 21.52 43.38 18.40
C ARG A 289 20.78 44.24 19.43
#